data_AF-A0A521L185-F1
#
_entry.id   AF-A0A521L185-F1
#
_cell.length_a   1.000
_cell.length_b   1.000
_cell.length_c   1.000
_cell.angle_alpha   90.00
_cell.angle_beta   90.00
_cell.angle_gamma   90.00
#
_symmetry.space_group_name_H-M   'P 1'
#
loop_
_entity.id
_entity.type
_entity.pdbx_description
1 polymer ?
#
loop_
_entity_poly.entity_id
_entity_poly.type
_entity_poly.pdbx_seq_one_letter_code
_entity_poly.pdbx_strand_id
1 'polypeptide(L)'
;MKPAAALLLVAIAPLLLQTSCRTTRERAPVDPADAAPVHSSAVRAWRVVEAGAVRGWVISYREDARDPREFFAVQNELRQELGLIDAQGRAWRYRPFQAEPEHLTSSTLADGARAILGASADAKLEEVSLADFGRPR
;
A
#
# COMPACT_ATOMS: atom_id res chain seq x y z
N MET A 1 -60.35 -35.79 9.95
CA MET A 1 -60.13 -34.74 8.92
C MET A 1 -59.69 -33.45 9.59
N LYS A 2 -58.42 -33.06 9.39
CA LYS A 2 -57.90 -31.67 9.23
C LYS A 2 -56.35 -31.69 9.32
N PRO A 3 -55.61 -31.70 8.20
CA PRO A 3 -54.19 -31.35 8.18
C PRO A 3 -54.07 -29.86 7.84
N ALA A 4 -53.76 -29.01 8.82
CA ALA A 4 -53.61 -27.56 8.62
C ALA A 4 -52.30 -27.00 9.20
N ALA A 5 -51.29 -27.85 9.41
CA ALA A 5 -50.05 -27.45 10.10
C ALA A 5 -48.80 -27.43 9.20
N ALA A 6 -48.89 -27.86 7.93
CA ALA A 6 -47.70 -28.03 7.09
C ALA A 6 -47.41 -26.85 6.14
N LEU A 7 -48.28 -25.84 6.06
CA LEU A 7 -48.17 -24.77 5.05
C LEU A 7 -47.53 -23.46 5.53
N LEU A 8 -47.16 -23.35 6.81
CA LEU A 8 -46.66 -22.08 7.36
C LEU A 8 -45.12 -21.92 7.31
N LEU A 9 -44.36 -22.99 7.05
CA LEU A 9 -42.89 -22.98 7.16
C LEU A 9 -42.14 -22.72 5.85
N VAL A 10 -42.81 -22.75 4.69
CA VAL A 10 -42.14 -22.60 3.38
C VAL A 10 -42.07 -21.13 2.92
N ALA A 11 -42.85 -20.22 3.53
CA ALA A 11 -42.94 -18.83 3.07
C ALA A 11 -41.90 -17.86 3.66
N ILE A 12 -41.06 -18.30 4.62
CA ILE A 12 -40.11 -17.41 5.33
C ILE A 12 -38.69 -17.44 4.69
N ALA A 13 -38.38 -18.47 3.91
CA ALA A 13 -37.04 -18.68 3.35
C ALA A 13 -36.55 -17.60 2.33
N PRO A 14 -37.39 -16.98 1.47
CA PRO A 14 -36.86 -16.04 0.48
C PRO A 14 -36.62 -14.61 1.02
N LEU A 15 -37.11 -14.27 2.22
CA LEU A 15 -36.90 -12.92 2.80
C LEU A 15 -35.51 -12.73 3.44
N LEU A 16 -34.82 -13.80 3.82
CA LEU A 16 -33.50 -13.71 4.48
C LEU A 16 -32.33 -13.57 3.49
N LEU A 17 -32.57 -13.67 2.18
CA LEU A 17 -31.52 -13.56 1.16
C LEU A 17 -31.30 -12.13 0.63
N GLN A 18 -32.08 -11.14 1.09
CA GLN A 18 -31.99 -9.77 0.56
C GLN A 18 -31.15 -8.80 1.41
N THR A 19 -30.56 -9.23 2.52
CA THR A 19 -29.87 -8.31 3.45
C THR A 19 -28.36 -8.14 3.22
N SER A 20 -27.78 -8.69 2.14
CA SER A 20 -26.33 -8.61 1.91
C SER A 20 -25.88 -7.63 0.82
N CYS A 21 -26.79 -6.89 0.18
CA CYS A 21 -26.39 -5.84 -0.75
C CYS A 21 -25.81 -4.65 0.04
N ARG A 22 -24.49 -4.66 0.22
CA ARG A 22 -23.75 -3.50 0.70
C ARG A 22 -23.49 -2.57 -0.48
N THR A 23 -24.32 -1.54 -0.62
CA THR A 23 -24.10 -0.48 -1.61
C THR A 23 -23.03 0.47 -1.07
N THR A 24 -21.85 0.49 -1.70
CA THR A 24 -20.86 1.55 -1.47
C THR A 24 -21.15 2.71 -2.41
N ARG A 25 -21.27 3.91 -1.87
CA ARG A 25 -21.44 5.14 -2.64
C ARG A 25 -20.12 5.89 -2.62
N GLU A 26 -19.49 5.99 -3.76
CA GLU A 26 -18.29 6.81 -3.94
C GLU A 26 -18.70 8.24 -4.32
N ARG A 27 -18.02 9.23 -3.76
CA ARG A 27 -18.16 10.63 -4.15
C ARG A 27 -16.78 11.15 -4.53
N ALA A 28 -16.71 11.76 -5.71
CA ALA A 28 -15.58 12.55 -6.14
C ALA A 28 -16.13 13.91 -6.65
N PRO A 29 -15.46 15.03 -6.35
CA PRO A 29 -14.26 15.15 -5.53
C PRO A 29 -14.54 15.02 -4.02
N VAL A 30 -13.49 14.73 -3.23
CA VAL A 30 -13.52 14.84 -1.76
C VAL A 30 -13.77 16.29 -1.37
N ASP A 31 -14.64 16.52 -0.39
CA ASP A 31 -14.77 17.84 0.23
C ASP A 31 -13.46 18.16 0.97
N PRO A 32 -12.74 19.23 0.63
CA PRO A 32 -11.51 19.60 1.33
C PRO A 32 -11.71 19.82 2.84
N ALA A 33 -12.92 20.19 3.28
CA ALA A 33 -13.25 20.33 4.70
C ALA A 33 -13.23 18.98 5.45
N ASP A 34 -13.45 17.87 4.74
CA ASP A 34 -13.40 16.51 5.27
C ASP A 34 -11.99 15.89 5.18
N ALA A 35 -11.05 16.56 4.49
CA ALA A 35 -9.67 16.10 4.39
C ALA A 35 -8.91 16.42 5.68
N ALA A 36 -8.61 15.39 6.48
CA ALA A 36 -7.70 15.49 7.61
C ALA A 36 -6.27 15.11 7.17
N PRO A 37 -5.37 16.08 6.89
CA PRO A 37 -4.02 15.77 6.46
C PRO A 37 -3.26 15.06 7.59
N VAL A 38 -2.76 13.86 7.30
CA VAL A 38 -1.85 13.13 8.18
C VAL A 38 -0.43 13.50 7.78
N HIS A 39 0.37 13.96 8.74
CA HIS A 39 1.77 14.25 8.51
C HIS A 39 2.59 12.98 8.74
N SER A 40 3.63 12.76 7.94
CA SER A 40 4.56 11.65 8.10
C SER A 40 6.00 12.14 8.07
N SER A 41 6.83 11.59 8.94
CA SER A 41 8.25 11.93 9.05
C SER A 41 9.11 10.79 8.55
N ALA A 42 10.18 11.10 7.81
CA ALA A 42 11.18 10.12 7.43
C ALA A 42 11.95 9.65 8.68
N VAL A 43 12.12 8.35 8.83
CA VAL A 43 12.74 7.72 10.01
C VAL A 43 14.07 7.06 9.65
N ARG A 44 14.12 6.36 8.52
CA ARG A 44 15.29 5.60 8.05
C ARG A 44 15.37 5.67 6.53
N ALA A 45 16.56 5.53 5.98
CA ALA A 45 16.77 5.46 4.55
C ALA A 45 17.81 4.40 4.20
N TRP A 46 17.63 3.79 3.04
CA TRP A 46 18.57 2.83 2.45
C TRP A 46 18.85 3.21 1.01
N ARG A 47 20.11 3.04 0.59
CA ARG A 47 20.44 2.94 -0.83
C ARG A 47 20.29 1.50 -1.28
N VAL A 48 19.73 1.29 -2.47
CA VAL A 48 19.70 -0.02 -3.12
C VAL A 48 20.89 -0.10 -4.07
N VAL A 49 21.83 -1.00 -3.80
CA VAL A 49 23.09 -1.13 -4.55
C VAL A 49 23.15 -2.47 -5.25
N GLU A 50 23.51 -2.46 -6.53
CA GLU A 50 23.70 -3.65 -7.36
C GLU A 50 24.97 -3.49 -8.18
N ALA A 51 25.87 -4.47 -8.12
CA ALA A 51 27.18 -4.41 -8.81
C ALA A 51 27.96 -3.10 -8.56
N GLY A 52 27.82 -2.51 -7.37
CA GLY A 52 28.46 -1.25 -6.98
C GLY A 52 27.75 0.02 -7.46
N ALA A 53 26.71 -0.09 -8.30
CA ALA A 53 25.89 1.03 -8.74
C ALA A 53 24.66 1.20 -7.84
N VAL A 54 24.26 2.45 -7.58
CA VAL A 54 23.00 2.74 -6.88
C VAL A 54 21.86 2.58 -7.89
N ARG A 55 20.89 1.71 -7.59
CA ARG A 55 19.69 1.49 -8.42
C ARG A 55 18.50 2.34 -7.98
N GLY A 56 18.54 2.84 -6.75
CA GLY A 56 17.47 3.61 -6.14
C GLY A 56 17.60 3.70 -4.63
N TRP A 57 16.50 4.07 -3.99
CA TRP A 57 16.46 4.36 -2.57
C TRP A 57 15.15 3.84 -1.96
N VAL A 58 15.21 3.52 -0.68
CA VAL A 58 14.06 3.16 0.14
C VAL A 58 14.04 4.10 1.34
N ILE A 59 12.89 4.67 1.67
CA ILE A 59 12.72 5.59 2.80
C ILE A 59 11.56 5.12 3.65
N SER A 60 11.82 4.88 4.94
CA SER A 60 10.77 4.57 5.92
C SER A 60 10.13 5.87 6.38
N TYR A 61 8.82 5.94 6.32
CA TYR A 61 8.01 7.00 6.88
C TYR A 61 7.16 6.47 8.03
N ARG A 62 6.94 7.31 9.03
CA ARG A 62 6.00 7.05 10.12
C ARG A 62 5.04 8.22 10.25
N GLU A 63 3.75 7.91 10.27
CA GLU A 63 2.70 8.91 10.49
C GLU A 63 2.76 9.48 11.91
N ASP A 64 2.48 10.78 12.05
CA ASP A 64 2.23 11.45 13.32
C ASP A 64 0.73 11.39 13.63
N ALA A 65 0.30 10.21 14.08
CA ALA A 65 -1.10 9.90 14.37
C ALA A 65 -1.21 9.06 15.64
N ARG A 66 -2.43 8.97 16.20
CA ARG A 66 -2.72 8.17 17.39
C ARG A 66 -2.40 6.67 17.19
N ASP A 67 -2.59 6.18 15.97
CA ASP A 67 -2.21 4.83 15.54
C ASP A 67 -1.29 4.97 14.31
N PRO A 68 0.02 5.15 14.53
CA PRO A 68 0.94 5.55 13.47
C PRO A 68 1.19 4.39 12.51
N ARG A 69 0.90 4.60 11.22
CA ARG A 69 1.28 3.65 10.18
C ARG A 69 2.72 3.87 9.76
N GLU A 70 3.41 2.78 9.51
CA GLU A 70 4.73 2.77 8.89
C GLU A 70 4.61 2.23 7.46
N PHE A 71 5.31 2.91 6.55
CA PHE A 71 5.39 2.53 5.15
C PHE A 71 6.74 2.95 4.58
N PHE A 72 7.09 2.38 3.44
CA PHE A 72 8.37 2.57 2.78
C PHE A 72 8.15 3.09 1.36
N ALA A 73 8.61 4.30 1.07
CA ALA A 73 8.66 4.83 -0.28
C ALA A 73 9.89 4.30 -1.00
N VAL A 74 9.71 3.83 -2.23
CA VAL A 74 10.80 3.38 -3.10
C VAL A 74 10.98 4.36 -4.23
N GLN A 75 12.19 4.90 -4.37
CA GLN A 75 12.53 5.93 -5.34
C GLN A 75 13.62 5.47 -6.30
N ASN A 76 13.56 5.93 -7.54
CA ASN A 76 14.65 5.72 -8.50
C ASN A 76 15.89 6.59 -8.16
N GLU A 77 16.92 6.48 -8.99
CA GLU A 77 18.16 7.26 -8.86
C GLU A 77 17.94 8.77 -8.91
N LEU A 78 16.88 9.21 -9.61
CA LEU A 78 16.45 10.60 -9.74
C LEU A 78 15.53 11.07 -8.60
N ARG A 79 15.40 10.28 -7.52
CA ARG A 79 14.52 10.55 -6.36
C ARG A 79 13.03 10.62 -6.69
N GLN A 80 12.62 10.10 -7.84
CA GLN A 80 11.19 9.99 -8.17
C GLN A 80 10.63 8.74 -7.49
N GLU A 81 9.52 8.90 -6.80
CA GLU A 81 8.80 7.78 -6.20
C GLU A 81 8.23 6.86 -7.29
N LEU A 82 8.56 5.58 -7.19
CA LEU A 82 8.10 4.54 -8.11
C LEU A 82 7.07 3.60 -7.47
N GLY A 83 6.96 3.60 -6.15
CA GLY A 83 6.08 2.67 -5.45
C GLY A 83 6.21 2.76 -3.94
N LEU A 84 5.36 1.99 -3.27
CA LEU A 84 5.29 1.89 -1.82
C LEU A 84 5.35 0.43 -1.38
N ILE A 85 5.88 0.22 -0.18
CA ILE A 85 5.81 -1.03 0.55
C ILE A 85 5.20 -0.73 1.92
N ASP A 86 4.22 -1.49 2.37
CA ASP A 86 3.65 -1.29 3.70
C ASP A 86 4.40 -2.07 4.80
N ALA A 87 3.98 -1.88 6.05
CA ALA A 87 4.53 -2.59 7.20
C ALA A 87 4.36 -4.12 7.13
N GLN A 88 3.47 -4.63 6.27
CA GLN A 88 3.27 -6.07 6.04
C GLN A 88 4.12 -6.60 4.87
N GLY A 89 4.93 -5.76 4.24
CA GLY A 89 5.80 -6.14 3.13
C GLY A 89 5.07 -6.31 1.78
N ARG A 90 3.83 -5.82 1.67
CA ARG A 90 3.12 -5.77 0.40
C ARG A 90 3.68 -4.61 -0.42
N ALA A 91 4.11 -4.90 -1.64
CA ALA A 91 4.79 -3.94 -2.52
C ALA A 91 3.92 -3.61 -3.73
N TRP A 92 3.78 -2.32 -4.02
CA TRP A 92 3.06 -1.81 -5.18
C TRP A 92 3.93 -0.86 -6.00
N ARG A 93 3.78 -0.91 -7.32
CA ARG A 93 4.49 -0.04 -8.26
C ARG A 93 3.52 0.87 -8.99
N TYR A 94 3.85 2.15 -9.01
CA TYR A 94 3.16 3.13 -9.82
C TYR A 94 3.62 3.03 -11.28
N ARG A 95 2.65 2.98 -12.19
CA ARG A 95 2.91 3.03 -13.63
C ARG A 95 2.36 4.34 -14.18
N PRO A 96 3.09 5.05 -15.04
CA PRO A 96 2.57 6.22 -15.72
C PRO A 96 1.23 5.89 -16.38
N PHE A 97 0.26 6.79 -16.21
CA PHE A 97 -1.08 6.71 -16.80
C PHE A 97 -1.96 5.54 -16.32
N GLN A 98 -1.52 4.75 -15.34
CA GLN A 98 -2.40 3.79 -14.67
C GLN A 98 -3.06 4.45 -13.46
N ALA A 99 -4.37 4.23 -13.31
CA ALA A 99 -5.13 4.74 -12.18
C ALA A 99 -4.78 4.01 -10.88
N GLU A 100 -4.60 2.69 -10.98
CA GLU A 100 -4.32 1.82 -9.83
C GLU A 100 -2.86 1.35 -9.83
N PRO A 101 -2.20 1.27 -8.66
CA PRO A 101 -0.86 0.70 -8.54
C PRO A 101 -0.84 -0.81 -8.83
N GLU A 102 0.23 -1.27 -9.48
CA GLU A 102 0.47 -2.69 -9.75
C GLU A 102 0.98 -3.39 -8.49
N HIS A 103 0.25 -4.37 -7.96
CA HIS A 103 0.75 -5.21 -6.86
C HIS A 103 1.84 -6.16 -7.38
N LEU A 104 3.02 -6.15 -6.76
CA LEU A 104 4.18 -6.94 -7.20
C LEU A 104 4.44 -8.17 -6.33
N THR A 105 4.41 -8.00 -5.00
CA THR A 105 4.75 -9.08 -4.07
C THR A 105 4.25 -8.78 -2.66
N SER A 106 4.30 -9.79 -1.80
CA SER A 106 4.06 -9.73 -0.36
C SER A 106 5.18 -10.51 0.34
N SER A 107 6.32 -9.87 0.56
CA SER A 107 7.55 -10.50 1.04
C SER A 107 8.34 -9.53 1.93
N THR A 108 9.66 -9.66 1.98
CA THR A 108 10.55 -8.76 2.71
C THR A 108 10.64 -7.39 2.06
N LEU A 109 11.05 -6.38 2.84
CA LEU A 109 11.36 -5.03 2.34
C LEU A 109 12.37 -5.06 1.18
N ALA A 110 13.39 -5.92 1.29
CA ALA A 110 14.42 -6.05 0.27
C ALA A 110 13.84 -6.58 -1.05
N ASP A 111 12.99 -7.60 -1.00
CA ASP A 111 12.36 -8.18 -2.19
C ASP A 111 11.38 -7.20 -2.84
N GLY A 112 10.58 -6.50 -2.03
CA GLY A 112 9.68 -5.45 -2.52
C GLY A 112 10.44 -4.33 -3.22
N ALA A 113 11.54 -3.85 -2.62
CA ALA A 113 12.36 -2.78 -3.19
C ALA A 113 13.01 -3.22 -4.52
N ARG A 114 13.55 -4.45 -4.59
CA ARG A 114 14.09 -5.03 -5.82
C ARG A 114 13.03 -5.12 -6.91
N ALA A 115 11.84 -5.63 -6.57
CA ALA A 115 10.74 -5.77 -7.52
C ALA A 115 10.30 -4.41 -8.09
N ILE A 116 10.14 -3.39 -7.24
CA ILE A 116 9.76 -2.03 -7.67
C ILE A 116 10.83 -1.43 -8.58
N LEU A 117 12.11 -1.55 -8.22
CA LEU A 117 13.24 -1.00 -8.98
C LEU A 117 13.61 -1.83 -10.22
N GLY A 118 13.07 -3.05 -10.37
CA GLY A 118 13.51 -4.00 -11.39
C GLY A 118 14.97 -4.42 -11.21
N ALA A 119 15.44 -4.51 -9.97
CA ALA A 119 16.78 -4.98 -9.63
C ALA A 119 16.81 -6.51 -9.43
N SER A 120 17.99 -7.12 -9.53
CA SER A 120 18.15 -8.56 -9.30
C SER A 120 18.14 -8.93 -7.82
N ALA A 121 18.17 -10.24 -7.55
CA ALA A 121 18.28 -10.79 -6.19
C ALA A 121 19.59 -10.42 -5.48
N ASP A 122 20.65 -10.08 -6.23
CA ASP A 122 21.96 -9.71 -5.68
C ASP A 122 22.01 -8.28 -5.15
N ALA A 123 21.02 -7.44 -5.51
CA ALA A 123 20.95 -6.07 -5.03
C ALA A 123 20.75 -6.02 -3.51
N LYS A 124 21.48 -5.13 -2.84
CA LYS A 124 21.50 -5.02 -1.37
C LYS A 124 20.92 -3.69 -0.91
N LEU A 125 20.27 -3.70 0.24
CA LEU A 125 19.84 -2.48 0.93
C LEU A 125 20.94 -2.11 1.93
N GLU A 126 21.54 -0.96 1.74
CA GLU A 126 22.55 -0.43 2.65
C GLU A 126 21.97 0.80 3.33
N GLU A 127 21.84 0.74 4.66
CA GLU A 127 21.30 1.83 5.44
C GLU A 127 22.22 3.05 5.39
N VAL A 128 21.63 4.22 5.24
CA VAL A 128 22.33 5.51 5.19
C VAL A 128 21.69 6.47 6.19
N SER A 129 22.43 7.50 6.59
CA SER A 129 21.83 8.55 7.40
C SER A 129 20.80 9.36 6.59
N LEU A 130 19.75 9.85 7.24
CA LEU A 130 18.79 10.75 6.60
C LEU A 130 19.45 12.06 6.12
N ALA A 131 20.51 12.50 6.82
CA ALA A 131 21.30 13.65 6.41
C ALA A 131 22.04 13.42 5.09
N ASP A 132 22.57 12.21 4.86
CA ASP A 132 23.23 11.85 3.60
C ASP A 132 22.23 11.64 2.47
N PHE A 133 21.04 11.14 2.78
CA PHE A 133 19.94 11.01 1.82
C PHE A 133 19.49 12.39 1.28
N GLY A 134 19.34 13.38 2.17
CA GLY A 134 18.80 14.70 1.83
C GLY A 134 19.73 15.64 1.06
N ARG A 135 20.99 15.27 0.82
CA ARG A 135 21.93 16.10 0.05
C ARG A 135 21.69 15.90 -1.46
N PRO A 136 21.38 16.97 -2.23
CA PRO A 136 21.44 16.89 -3.68
C PRO A 136 22.88 16.55 -4.09
N ARG A 137 23.03 15.60 -5.03
CA ARG A 137 24.34 15.27 -5.61
C ARG A 137 24.78 16.32 -6.61
#